data_AF-A0A0E3WSQ1-F1
#
_entry.id   AF-A0A0E3WSQ1-F1
#
_cell.length_a   1.000
_cell.length_b   1.000
_cell.length_c   1.000
_cell.angle_alpha   90.00
_cell.angle_beta   90.00
_cell.angle_gamma   90.00
#
_symmetry.space_group_name_H-M   'P 1'
#
loop_
_entity.id
_entity.type
_entity.pdbx_description
1 polymer ?
#
loop_
_entity_poly.entity_id
_entity_poly.type
_entity_poly.pdbx_seq_one_letter_code
_entity_poly.pdbx_strand_id
1 'polypeptide(L)'
;MASELKVPGSTNLESQDGMAKLARTIRDKILIDEPVKEEGLIDQLERASIEIDELLGSSLGPKGMNKIIVNPVGDIFVTSDGKVILKEMDVLHPLVTSLKKLAESMDKACGDGTKTAVIFASNLIKNAVKLIRAGVHPTIVIEGYELAMQKAYEMLQYSIKQASEEDVRTTIMCSATGKGIERNQAEAVTDIVLKVINHLNEKQAGRLDLNRNIKSSKRKADLKSLQWKA
;
A
#
# COMPACT_ATOMS: atom_id res chain seq x y z
N MET A 1 -22.76 -3.96 -56.67
CA MET A 1 -21.90 -3.06 -57.49
C MET A 1 -21.78 -1.74 -56.76
N ALA A 2 -20.81 -1.62 -55.86
CA ALA A 2 -20.40 -0.34 -55.27
C ALA A 2 -19.04 -0.01 -55.89
N SER A 3 -18.99 1.12 -56.59
CA SER A 3 -17.83 1.58 -57.34
C SER A 3 -16.71 1.99 -56.38
N GLU A 4 -15.53 1.38 -56.55
CA GLU A 4 -14.29 1.76 -55.87
C GLU A 4 -13.87 3.18 -56.27
N LEU A 5 -13.68 4.04 -55.28
CA LEU A 5 -13.04 5.36 -55.43
C LEU A 5 -11.53 5.16 -55.22
N LYS A 6 -10.80 5.06 -56.33
CA LYS A 6 -9.35 4.94 -56.35
C LYS A 6 -8.73 6.33 -56.26
N VAL A 7 -8.26 6.71 -55.08
CA VAL A 7 -7.43 7.92 -54.90
C VAL A 7 -6.03 7.67 -55.49
N PRO A 8 -5.52 8.57 -56.35
CA PRO A 8 -4.26 8.37 -57.05
C PRO A 8 -3.08 8.50 -56.07
N GLY A 9 -2.09 7.62 -56.25
CA GLY A 9 -0.99 7.46 -55.32
C GLY A 9 -0.16 8.73 -55.12
N SER A 10 0.03 9.10 -53.86
CA SER A 10 1.30 9.57 -53.35
C SER A 10 1.65 8.69 -52.15
N THR A 11 2.67 7.86 -52.33
CA THR A 11 3.43 7.21 -51.26
C THR A 11 3.74 8.24 -50.18
N ASN A 12 2.99 8.21 -49.09
CA ASN A 12 3.13 9.16 -47.99
C ASN A 12 4.30 8.72 -47.07
N LEU A 13 5.50 8.60 -47.66
CA LEU A 13 6.75 8.45 -46.91
C LEU A 13 7.04 9.74 -46.11
N GLU A 14 6.66 10.91 -46.63
CA GLU A 14 6.89 12.21 -45.98
C GLU A 14 6.02 12.44 -44.74
N SER A 15 4.78 11.94 -44.71
CA SER A 15 3.92 12.05 -43.52
C SER A 15 4.36 11.15 -42.36
N GLN A 16 4.99 10.01 -42.68
CA GLN A 16 5.64 9.17 -41.65
C GLN A 16 6.93 9.83 -41.14
N ASP A 17 7.66 10.51 -42.02
CA ASP A 17 8.89 11.23 -41.67
C ASP A 17 8.61 12.46 -40.76
N GLY A 18 7.50 13.16 -40.98
CA GLY A 18 7.09 14.29 -40.12
C GLY A 18 6.82 13.90 -38.67
N MET A 19 6.14 12.77 -38.43
CA MET A 19 5.91 12.24 -37.07
C MET A 19 7.20 11.70 -36.44
N ALA A 20 8.05 11.04 -37.22
CA ALA A 20 9.37 10.61 -36.76
C ALA A 20 10.26 11.79 -36.36
N LYS A 21 10.19 12.89 -37.11
CA LYS A 21 10.93 14.13 -36.85
C LYS A 21 10.42 14.86 -35.62
N LEU A 22 9.10 14.90 -35.40
CA LEU A 22 8.51 15.45 -34.18
C LEU A 22 8.90 14.61 -32.95
N ALA A 23 8.84 13.29 -33.05
CA ALA A 23 9.23 12.38 -31.97
C ALA A 23 10.71 12.53 -31.60
N ARG A 24 11.62 12.67 -32.58
CA ARG A 24 13.04 12.98 -32.35
C ARG A 24 13.23 14.34 -31.68
N THR A 25 12.56 15.39 -32.17
CA THR A 25 12.65 16.75 -31.61
C THR A 25 12.19 16.80 -30.14
N ILE A 26 11.14 16.05 -29.79
CA ILE A 26 10.65 15.95 -28.42
C ILE A 26 11.64 15.17 -27.54
N ARG A 27 12.23 14.07 -28.04
CA ARG A 27 13.27 13.31 -27.31
C ARG A 27 14.50 14.16 -27.01
N ASP A 28 15.00 14.88 -28.00
CA ASP A 28 16.18 15.76 -27.84
C ASP A 28 15.92 16.86 -26.81
N LYS A 29 14.70 17.44 -26.80
CA LYS A 29 14.30 18.46 -25.81
C LYS A 29 14.13 17.92 -24.40
N ILE A 30 13.85 16.62 -24.23
CA ILE A 30 13.64 15.97 -22.93
C ILE A 30 14.91 15.23 -22.47
N LEU A 31 16.01 15.28 -23.24
CA LEU A 31 17.29 14.61 -22.94
C LEU A 31 17.16 13.09 -22.77
N ILE A 32 16.38 12.44 -23.65
CA ILE A 32 16.26 10.97 -23.66
C ILE A 32 17.12 10.43 -24.82
N ASP A 33 18.37 10.09 -24.53
CA ASP A 33 19.38 9.68 -25.53
C ASP A 33 19.20 8.26 -26.08
N GLU A 34 18.48 7.38 -25.38
CA GLU A 34 18.20 6.02 -25.83
C GLU A 34 16.69 5.73 -25.81
N PRO A 35 16.14 4.91 -26.74
CA PRO A 35 14.81 4.38 -26.57
C PRO A 35 14.80 3.61 -25.24
N VAL A 36 14.01 4.07 -24.27
CA VAL A 36 13.74 3.30 -23.06
C VAL A 36 13.20 1.96 -23.55
N LYS A 37 13.99 0.89 -23.43
CA LYS A 37 13.57 -0.45 -23.85
C LYS A 37 12.29 -0.76 -23.06
N GLU A 38 11.14 -0.84 -23.73
CA GLU A 38 9.85 -1.11 -23.08
C GLU A 38 9.89 -2.39 -22.23
N GLU A 39 10.65 -3.39 -22.68
CA GLU A 39 10.94 -4.62 -21.93
C GLU A 39 11.63 -4.35 -20.58
N GLY A 40 12.52 -3.36 -20.50
CA GLY A 40 13.23 -3.02 -19.28
C GLY A 40 12.32 -2.42 -18.21
N LEU A 41 11.28 -1.68 -18.59
CA LEU A 41 10.37 -1.05 -17.63
C LEU A 41 9.45 -2.07 -16.95
N ILE A 42 8.91 -3.01 -17.73
CA ILE A 42 8.04 -4.07 -17.22
C ILE A 42 8.82 -4.98 -16.26
N ASP A 43 10.06 -5.31 -16.63
CA ASP A 43 10.95 -6.10 -15.79
C ASP A 43 11.32 -5.39 -14.49
N GLN A 44 11.58 -4.08 -14.53
CA GLN A 44 11.82 -3.27 -13.34
C GLN A 44 10.60 -3.25 -12.40
N LEU A 45 9.39 -3.08 -12.95
CA LEU A 45 8.15 -3.10 -12.18
C LEU A 45 7.90 -4.44 -11.49
N GLU A 46 8.16 -5.55 -12.18
CA GLU A 46 8.02 -6.89 -11.61
C GLU A 46 9.01 -7.11 -10.47
N ARG A 47 10.30 -6.82 -10.69
CA ARG A 47 11.35 -6.98 -9.66
C ARG A 47 11.06 -6.15 -8.42
N ALA A 48 10.73 -4.87 -8.60
CA ALA A 48 10.38 -3.99 -7.49
C ALA A 48 9.16 -4.50 -6.71
N SER A 49 8.15 -5.03 -7.42
CA SER A 49 6.96 -5.59 -6.79
C SER A 49 7.27 -6.84 -5.96
N ILE A 50 8.13 -7.73 -6.47
CA ILE A 50 8.58 -8.95 -5.78
C ILE A 50 9.37 -8.59 -4.51
N GLU A 51 10.33 -7.67 -4.60
CA GLU A 51 11.13 -7.30 -3.44
C GLU A 51 10.30 -6.65 -2.32
N ILE A 52 9.34 -5.79 -2.68
CA ILE A 52 8.45 -5.17 -1.67
C ILE A 52 7.54 -6.22 -1.02
N ASP A 53 7.04 -7.18 -1.81
CA ASP A 53 6.21 -8.29 -1.33
C ASP A 53 7.00 -9.14 -0.32
N GLU A 54 8.25 -9.50 -0.62
CA GLU A 54 9.11 -10.27 0.29
C GLU A 54 9.51 -9.50 1.55
N LEU A 55 9.85 -8.21 1.39
CA LEU A 55 10.22 -7.31 2.48
C LEU A 55 9.09 -7.21 3.52
N LEU A 56 7.86 -6.98 3.05
CA LEU A 56 6.70 -6.82 3.93
C LEU A 56 6.06 -8.15 4.32
N GLY A 57 6.10 -9.16 3.46
CA GLY A 57 5.45 -10.46 3.67
C GLY A 57 5.98 -11.18 4.90
N SER A 58 7.28 -11.10 5.15
CA SER A 58 7.92 -11.65 6.36
C SER A 58 7.54 -10.91 7.67
N SER A 59 6.89 -9.75 7.57
CA SER A 59 6.33 -8.99 8.70
C SER A 59 4.80 -9.07 8.79
N LEU A 60 4.13 -9.84 7.92
CA LEU A 60 2.69 -9.97 7.89
C LEU A 60 2.18 -10.99 8.91
N GLY A 61 1.07 -10.64 9.58
CA GLY A 61 0.38 -11.53 10.53
C GLY A 61 0.95 -11.48 11.96
N PRO A 62 0.33 -12.22 12.90
CA PRO A 62 0.67 -12.16 14.33
C PRO A 62 2.03 -12.81 14.67
N LYS A 63 2.58 -13.62 13.77
CA LYS A 63 3.95 -14.15 13.85
C LYS A 63 4.93 -13.39 12.95
N GLY A 64 4.52 -12.22 12.44
CA GLY A 64 5.37 -11.37 11.61
C GLY A 64 6.58 -10.88 12.39
N MET A 65 7.72 -10.80 11.71
CA MET A 65 8.97 -10.33 12.31
C MET A 65 9.08 -8.81 12.23
N ASN A 66 9.56 -8.20 13.31
CA ASN A 66 9.96 -6.79 13.29
C ASN A 66 11.14 -6.57 12.34
N LYS A 67 11.15 -5.43 11.67
CA LYS A 67 12.25 -4.99 10.79
C LYS A 67 13.08 -3.94 11.49
N ILE A 68 14.39 -4.09 11.39
CA ILE A 68 15.36 -3.07 11.78
C ILE A 68 15.71 -2.31 10.51
N ILE A 69 15.44 -1.00 10.51
CA ILE A 69 15.72 -0.11 9.39
C ILE A 69 16.71 0.92 9.88
N VAL A 70 17.78 1.10 9.11
CA VAL A 70 18.76 2.15 9.33
C VAL A 70 18.58 3.17 8.22
N ASN A 71 18.16 4.37 8.59
CA ASN A 71 17.96 5.45 7.62
C ASN A 71 19.29 6.00 7.12
N PRO A 72 19.32 6.72 5.99
CA PRO A 72 20.53 7.39 5.50
C PRO A 72 21.13 8.38 6.50
N VAL A 73 20.32 8.94 7.41
CA VAL A 73 20.74 9.86 8.48
C VAL A 73 21.39 9.12 9.66
N GLY A 74 21.27 7.79 9.73
CA GLY A 74 21.81 6.95 10.81
C GLY A 74 20.81 6.62 11.92
N ASP A 75 19.57 7.09 11.82
CA ASP A 75 18.51 6.72 12.76
C ASP A 75 18.11 5.25 12.62
N ILE A 76 17.91 4.57 13.75
CA ILE A 76 17.53 3.16 13.80
C ILE A 76 16.06 3.04 14.20
N PHE A 77 15.26 2.46 13.31
CA PHE A 77 13.85 2.16 13.54
C PHE A 77 13.65 0.65 13.68
N VAL A 78 12.93 0.24 14.73
CA VAL A 78 12.49 -1.15 14.92
C VAL A 78 10.97 -1.17 14.84
N THR A 79 10.42 -1.74 13.77
CA THR A 79 8.98 -1.68 13.51
C THR A 79 8.47 -2.86 12.67
N SER A 80 7.21 -3.22 12.87
CA SER A 80 6.44 -4.11 12.00
C SER A 80 5.37 -3.36 11.20
N ASP A 81 5.30 -2.02 11.29
CA ASP A 81 4.33 -1.23 10.52
C ASP A 81 4.83 -0.97 9.10
N GLY A 82 4.08 -1.45 8.10
CA GLY A 82 4.41 -1.30 6.68
C GLY A 82 4.52 0.15 6.25
N LYS A 83 3.72 1.07 6.82
CA LYS A 83 3.82 2.50 6.51
C LYS A 83 5.17 3.06 6.91
N VAL A 84 5.61 2.76 8.13
CA VAL A 84 6.92 3.22 8.63
C VAL A 84 8.03 2.56 7.83
N ILE A 85 7.93 1.26 7.55
CA ILE A 85 8.93 0.54 6.74
C ILE A 85 9.14 1.23 5.38
N LEU A 86 8.06 1.48 4.64
CA LEU A 86 8.13 2.12 3.31
C LEU A 86 8.49 3.60 3.38
N LYS A 87 8.20 4.27 4.49
CA LYS A 87 8.48 5.70 4.63
C LYS A 87 9.96 5.96 4.84
N GLU A 88 10.56 5.16 5.70
CA GLU A 88 11.95 5.30 6.17
C GLU A 88 12.96 4.65 5.22
N MET A 89 12.50 3.73 4.36
CA MET A 89 13.29 3.17 3.27
C MET A 89 13.59 4.22 2.19
N ASP A 90 14.88 4.44 1.90
CA ASP A 90 15.36 5.38 0.89
C ASP A 90 15.45 4.73 -0.49
N VAL A 91 14.30 4.56 -1.16
CA VAL A 91 14.21 3.96 -2.50
C VAL A 91 13.56 4.91 -3.48
N LEU A 92 14.33 5.29 -4.51
CA LEU A 92 13.89 6.11 -5.63
C LEU A 92 13.29 5.23 -6.73
N HIS A 93 12.00 4.88 -6.59
CA HIS A 93 11.26 4.16 -7.62
C HIS A 93 9.80 4.67 -7.71
N PRO A 94 9.25 4.95 -8.92
CA PRO A 94 7.88 5.46 -9.06
C PRO A 94 6.81 4.53 -8.47
N LEU A 95 6.98 3.22 -8.65
CA LEU A 95 6.12 2.22 -8.02
C LEU A 95 6.13 2.31 -6.49
N VAL A 96 7.32 2.33 -5.87
CA VAL A 96 7.48 2.41 -4.41
C VAL A 96 6.83 3.69 -3.88
N THR A 97 6.98 4.81 -4.60
CA THR A 97 6.34 6.08 -4.25
C THR A 97 4.81 5.96 -4.24
N SER A 98 4.24 5.23 -5.21
CA SER A 98 2.80 4.98 -5.29
C SER A 98 2.32 4.06 -4.16
N LEU A 99 3.08 3.01 -3.84
CA LEU A 99 2.77 2.10 -2.73
C LEU A 99 2.90 2.78 -1.36
N LYS A 100 3.85 3.72 -1.19
CA LYS A 100 3.96 4.56 0.01
C LYS A 100 2.72 5.42 0.20
N LYS A 101 2.23 6.06 -0.86
CA LYS A 101 0.97 6.83 -0.83
C LYS A 101 -0.24 5.96 -0.52
N LEU A 102 -0.29 4.74 -1.06
CA LEU A 102 -1.34 3.76 -0.75
C LEU A 102 -1.33 3.42 0.76
N ALA A 103 -0.16 3.12 1.32
CA ALA A 103 -0.01 2.82 2.74
C ALA A 103 -0.43 4.01 3.63
N GLU A 104 -0.03 5.23 3.27
CA GLU A 104 -0.44 6.47 3.98
C GLU A 104 -1.95 6.71 3.89
N SER A 105 -2.57 6.43 2.74
CA SER A 105 -4.01 6.57 2.56
C SER A 105 -4.78 5.55 3.40
N MET A 106 -4.33 4.30 3.44
CA MET A 106 -4.93 3.24 4.25
C MET A 106 -4.82 3.54 5.75
N ASP A 107 -3.66 4.03 6.18
CA ASP A 107 -3.43 4.47 7.57
C ASP A 107 -4.37 5.61 7.97
N LYS A 108 -4.61 6.58 7.09
CA LYS A 108 -5.53 7.71 7.34
C LYS A 108 -7.00 7.29 7.34
N ALA A 109 -7.39 6.36 6.47
CA ALA A 109 -8.78 5.95 6.30
C ALA A 109 -9.21 4.91 7.34
N CYS A 110 -8.39 3.88 7.53
CA CYS A 110 -8.71 2.70 8.36
C CYS A 110 -7.84 2.59 9.61
N GLY A 111 -6.58 3.06 9.56
CA GLY A 111 -5.64 2.95 10.68
C GLY A 111 -5.03 1.55 10.87
N ASP A 112 -5.40 0.58 10.04
CA ASP A 112 -4.85 -0.77 10.01
C ASP A 112 -4.84 -1.31 8.57
N GLY A 113 -4.19 -2.46 8.34
CA GLY A 113 -4.15 -3.13 7.04
C GLY A 113 -3.16 -2.51 6.04
N THR A 114 -2.31 -1.57 6.49
CA THR A 114 -1.30 -0.89 5.65
C THR A 114 -0.41 -1.90 4.90
N LYS A 115 0.10 -2.92 5.61
CA LYS A 115 0.91 -4.00 5.02
C LYS A 115 0.13 -4.81 3.98
N THR A 116 -1.06 -5.28 4.37
CA THR A 116 -1.89 -6.13 3.51
C THR A 116 -2.26 -5.42 2.22
N ALA A 117 -2.59 -4.13 2.29
CA ALA A 117 -2.90 -3.31 1.11
C ALA A 117 -1.72 -3.24 0.14
N VAL A 118 -0.50 -3.02 0.65
CA VAL A 118 0.70 -2.95 -0.19
C VAL A 118 1.05 -4.31 -0.80
N ILE A 119 1.05 -5.37 0.01
CA ILE A 119 1.30 -6.75 -0.44
C ILE A 119 0.28 -7.16 -1.52
N PHE A 120 -0.99 -6.82 -1.31
CA PHE A 120 -2.05 -7.08 -2.28
C PHE A 120 -1.80 -6.33 -3.59
N ALA A 121 -1.48 -5.04 -3.54
CA ALA A 121 -1.15 -4.24 -4.72
C ALA A 121 0.08 -4.78 -5.46
N SER A 122 1.15 -5.14 -4.76
CA SER A 122 2.35 -5.74 -5.35
C SER A 122 2.03 -7.05 -6.08
N ASN A 123 1.17 -7.89 -5.51
CA ASN A 123 0.75 -9.14 -6.15
C ASN A 123 -0.15 -8.91 -7.36
N LEU A 124 -1.03 -7.91 -7.35
CA LEU A 124 -1.80 -7.51 -8.52
C LEU A 124 -0.88 -7.06 -9.65
N ILE A 125 0.14 -6.24 -9.37
CA ILE A 125 1.11 -5.80 -10.38
C ILE A 125 1.89 -6.97 -10.95
N LYS A 126 2.38 -7.88 -10.10
CA LYS A 126 3.07 -9.11 -10.55
C LYS A 126 2.21 -9.94 -11.51
N ASN A 127 0.92 -10.07 -11.23
CA ASN A 127 -0.01 -10.79 -12.10
C ASN A 127 -0.34 -9.99 -13.38
N ALA A 128 -0.49 -8.67 -13.29
CA ALA A 128 -0.67 -7.81 -14.45
C ALA A 128 0.52 -7.90 -15.43
N VAL A 129 1.76 -7.90 -14.92
CA VAL A 129 2.96 -8.08 -15.75
C VAL A 129 2.92 -9.39 -16.54
N LYS A 130 2.49 -10.50 -15.92
CA LYS A 130 2.35 -11.78 -16.63
C LYS A 130 1.35 -11.71 -17.78
N LEU A 131 0.22 -11.03 -17.59
CA LEU A 131 -0.80 -10.83 -18.61
C LEU A 131 -0.29 -9.93 -19.75
N ILE A 132 0.43 -8.86 -19.41
CA ILE A 132 1.03 -7.95 -20.40
C ILE A 132 2.06 -8.69 -21.25
N ARG A 133 2.93 -9.52 -20.62
CA ARG A 133 3.88 -10.38 -21.35
C ARG A 133 3.19 -11.42 -22.24
N ALA A 134 1.99 -11.85 -21.89
CA ALA A 134 1.17 -12.73 -22.73
C ALA A 134 0.47 -11.99 -23.89
N GLY A 135 0.72 -10.69 -24.06
CA GLY A 135 0.17 -9.87 -25.15
C GLY A 135 -1.16 -9.19 -24.82
N VAL A 136 -1.62 -9.22 -23.56
CA VAL A 136 -2.84 -8.51 -23.15
C VAL A 136 -2.54 -7.02 -23.02
N HIS A 137 -3.31 -6.18 -23.71
CA HIS A 137 -3.16 -4.73 -23.62
C HIS A 137 -3.44 -4.24 -22.18
N PRO A 138 -2.61 -3.35 -21.58
CA PRO A 138 -2.77 -2.91 -20.19
C PRO A 138 -4.16 -2.36 -19.84
N THR A 139 -4.81 -1.66 -20.76
CA THR A 139 -6.20 -1.16 -20.59
C THR A 139 -7.18 -2.26 -20.24
N ILE A 140 -7.08 -3.42 -20.91
CA ILE A 140 -7.97 -4.58 -20.68
C ILE A 140 -7.72 -5.15 -19.28
N VAL A 141 -6.46 -5.17 -18.82
CA VAL A 141 -6.11 -5.63 -17.47
C VAL A 141 -6.74 -4.71 -16.41
N ILE A 142 -6.68 -3.39 -16.62
CA ILE A 142 -7.30 -2.40 -15.73
C ILE A 142 -8.81 -2.60 -15.67
N GLU A 143 -9.48 -2.68 -16.82
CA GLU A 143 -10.93 -2.93 -16.90
C GLU A 143 -11.30 -4.24 -16.19
N GLY A 144 -10.53 -5.30 -16.38
CA GLY A 144 -10.72 -6.58 -15.69
C GLY A 144 -10.60 -6.47 -14.16
N TYR A 145 -9.65 -5.69 -13.66
CA TYR A 145 -9.49 -5.43 -12.22
C TYR A 145 -10.61 -4.55 -11.66
N GLU A 146 -11.11 -3.57 -12.41
CA GLU A 146 -12.27 -2.76 -12.01
C GLU A 146 -13.54 -3.62 -11.88
N LEU A 147 -13.79 -4.50 -12.85
CA LEU A 147 -14.90 -5.45 -12.80
C LEU A 147 -14.76 -6.41 -11.61
N ALA A 148 -13.56 -6.94 -11.38
CA ALA A 148 -13.29 -7.83 -10.25
C ALA A 148 -13.50 -7.12 -8.90
N MET A 149 -13.07 -5.86 -8.78
CA MET A 149 -13.26 -5.03 -7.59
C MET A 149 -14.75 -4.81 -7.31
N GLN A 150 -15.55 -4.44 -8.32
CA GLN A 150 -17.00 -4.27 -8.17
C GLN A 150 -17.64 -5.55 -7.65
N LYS A 151 -17.30 -6.70 -8.24
CA LYS A 151 -17.86 -7.98 -7.82
C LYS A 151 -17.44 -8.38 -6.41
N ALA A 152 -16.18 -8.15 -6.05
CA ALA A 152 -15.68 -8.39 -4.69
C ALA A 152 -16.43 -7.54 -3.66
N TYR A 153 -16.72 -6.28 -3.99
CA TYR A 153 -17.47 -5.39 -3.10
C TYR A 153 -18.91 -5.88 -2.87
N GLU A 154 -19.61 -6.30 -3.94
CA GLU A 154 -20.93 -6.93 -3.81
C GLU A 154 -20.88 -8.13 -2.85
N MET A 155 -19.92 -9.03 -3.03
CA MET A 155 -19.77 -10.23 -2.19
C MET A 155 -19.48 -9.89 -0.71
N LEU A 156 -18.67 -8.86 -0.47
CA LEU A 156 -18.37 -8.40 0.89
C LEU A 156 -19.61 -7.85 1.59
N GLN A 157 -20.48 -7.11 0.89
CA GLN A 157 -21.72 -6.59 1.48
C GLN A 157 -22.62 -7.70 2.04
N TYR A 158 -22.70 -8.86 1.38
CA TYR A 158 -23.46 -10.01 1.87
C TYR A 158 -22.79 -10.72 3.06
N SER A 159 -21.49 -10.50 3.27
CA SER A 159 -20.69 -11.22 4.26
C SER A 159 -20.50 -10.43 5.56
N ILE A 160 -20.76 -9.12 5.57
CA ILE A 160 -20.60 -8.26 6.73
C ILE A 160 -21.72 -8.54 7.74
N LYS A 161 -21.32 -8.87 8.97
CA LYS A 161 -22.22 -9.02 10.13
C LYS A 161 -22.03 -7.82 11.05
N GLN A 162 -23.09 -7.43 11.77
CA GLN A 162 -22.92 -6.49 12.87
C GLN A 162 -22.07 -7.14 13.96
N ALA A 163 -21.06 -6.40 14.42
CA ALA A 163 -20.16 -6.87 15.46
C ALA A 163 -20.86 -6.87 16.82
N SER A 164 -20.76 -7.97 17.55
CA SER A 164 -21.10 -8.02 18.97
C SER A 164 -20.03 -7.32 19.82
N GLU A 165 -20.34 -7.03 21.09
CA GLU A 165 -19.36 -6.49 22.02
C GLU A 165 -18.15 -7.45 22.21
N GLU A 166 -18.41 -8.75 22.17
CA GLU A 166 -17.37 -9.79 22.23
C GLU A 166 -16.45 -9.77 21.00
N ASP A 167 -17.01 -9.52 19.81
CA ASP A 167 -16.23 -9.38 18.58
C ASP A 167 -15.31 -8.14 18.65
N VAL A 168 -15.79 -7.03 19.21
CA VAL A 168 -14.99 -5.82 19.42
C VAL A 168 -13.85 -6.10 20.38
N ARG A 169 -14.13 -6.75 21.53
CA ARG A 169 -13.10 -7.15 22.50
C ARG A 169 -12.04 -8.04 21.85
N THR A 170 -12.48 -9.06 21.11
CA THR A 170 -11.59 -10.00 20.41
C THR A 170 -10.73 -9.28 19.38
N THR A 171 -11.29 -8.34 18.63
CA THR A 171 -10.56 -7.56 17.61
C THR A 171 -9.45 -6.72 18.24
N ILE A 172 -9.73 -6.04 19.36
CA ILE A 172 -8.72 -5.24 20.07
C ILE A 172 -7.59 -6.14 20.60
N MET A 173 -7.96 -7.28 21.19
CA MET A 173 -6.99 -8.29 21.66
C MET A 173 -6.09 -8.81 20.54
N CYS A 174 -6.67 -9.16 19.39
CA CYS A 174 -5.92 -9.62 18.22
C CYS A 174 -4.98 -8.54 17.67
N SER A 175 -5.44 -7.28 17.61
CA SER A 175 -4.60 -6.15 17.15
C SER A 175 -3.42 -5.88 18.09
N ALA A 176 -3.65 -5.93 19.41
CA ALA A 176 -2.60 -5.72 20.41
C ALA A 176 -1.55 -6.85 20.39
N THR A 177 -2.02 -8.10 20.40
CA THR A 177 -1.13 -9.28 20.37
C THR A 177 -0.35 -9.39 19.06
N GLY A 178 -0.96 -9.02 17.92
CA GLY A 178 -0.28 -8.96 16.62
C GLY A 178 0.87 -7.95 16.55
N LYS A 179 0.95 -7.00 17.49
CA LYS A 179 2.06 -6.05 17.63
C LYS A 179 3.12 -6.51 18.64
N GLY A 180 3.02 -7.73 19.15
CA GLY A 180 3.99 -8.30 20.10
C GLY A 180 3.74 -7.94 21.57
N ILE A 181 2.54 -7.46 21.91
CA ILE A 181 2.15 -7.21 23.31
C ILE A 181 1.78 -8.55 23.95
N GLU A 182 2.32 -8.83 25.15
CA GLU A 182 1.97 -10.02 25.92
C GLU A 182 0.48 -10.06 26.26
N ARG A 183 -0.09 -11.27 26.35
CA ARG A 183 -1.54 -11.45 26.55
C ARG A 183 -2.09 -10.66 27.75
N ASN A 184 -1.41 -10.70 28.88
CA ASN A 184 -1.84 -10.00 30.10
C ASN A 184 -1.85 -8.48 29.90
N GLN A 185 -0.86 -7.93 29.19
CA GLN A 185 -0.80 -6.51 28.87
C GLN A 185 -1.86 -6.13 27.82
N ALA A 186 -2.09 -7.00 26.83
CA ALA A 186 -3.11 -6.81 25.81
C ALA A 186 -4.52 -6.79 26.42
N GLU A 187 -4.79 -7.61 27.44
CA GLU A 187 -6.06 -7.60 28.19
C GLU A 187 -6.27 -6.26 28.89
N ALA A 188 -5.26 -5.78 29.62
CA ALA A 188 -5.32 -4.47 30.28
C ALA A 188 -5.54 -3.32 29.28
N VAL A 189 -4.84 -3.34 28.14
CA VAL A 189 -5.04 -2.36 27.05
C VAL A 189 -6.47 -2.46 26.50
N THR A 190 -6.98 -3.66 26.30
CA THR A 190 -8.34 -3.89 25.77
C THR A 190 -9.39 -3.30 26.69
N ASP A 191 -9.28 -3.52 28.00
CA ASP A 191 -10.23 -2.96 28.97
C ASP A 191 -10.19 -1.43 29.01
N ILE A 192 -9.01 -0.83 28.86
CA ILE A 192 -8.87 0.63 28.76
C ILE A 192 -9.53 1.14 27.48
N VAL A 193 -9.27 0.51 26.34
CA VAL A 193 -9.82 0.91 25.03
C VAL A 193 -11.35 0.81 25.03
N LEU A 194 -11.91 -0.27 25.55
CA LEU A 194 -13.37 -0.44 25.65
C LEU A 194 -14.02 0.66 26.52
N LYS A 195 -13.42 1.01 27.66
CA LYS A 195 -13.90 2.12 28.51
C LYS A 195 -13.89 3.45 27.76
N VAL A 196 -12.84 3.72 26.98
CA VAL A 196 -12.73 4.94 26.18
C VAL A 196 -13.79 4.96 25.07
N ILE A 197 -14.00 3.84 24.37
CA ILE A 197 -15.02 3.74 23.32
C ILE A 197 -16.42 4.00 23.89
N ASN A 198 -16.77 3.37 25.02
CA ASN A 198 -18.08 3.55 25.65
C ASN A 198 -18.30 5.02 26.08
N HIS A 199 -17.30 5.64 26.71
CA HIS A 199 -17.38 7.05 27.12
C HIS A 199 -17.50 8.03 25.95
N LEU A 200 -16.91 7.71 24.79
CA LEU A 200 -17.00 8.56 23.61
C LEU A 200 -18.31 8.37 22.83
N ASN A 201 -18.83 7.15 22.77
CA ASN A 201 -20.12 6.85 22.16
C ASN A 201 -21.27 7.59 22.87
N GLU A 202 -21.17 7.79 24.19
CA GLU A 202 -22.15 8.59 24.94
C GLU A 202 -22.16 10.08 24.56
N LYS A 203 -21.05 10.60 24.00
CA LYS A 203 -20.85 12.04 23.78
C LYS A 203 -21.02 12.50 22.33
N GLN A 204 -20.84 11.62 21.35
CA GLN A 204 -20.95 11.96 19.93
C GLN A 204 -21.58 10.81 19.13
N ALA A 205 -22.66 11.12 18.42
CA ALA A 205 -23.20 10.23 17.39
C ALA A 205 -22.41 10.43 16.10
N GLY A 206 -21.76 9.37 15.59
CA GLY A 206 -21.07 9.36 14.30
C GLY A 206 -19.57 9.05 14.40
N ARG A 207 -18.77 9.60 13.47
CA ARG A 207 -17.33 9.30 13.36
C ARG A 207 -16.57 9.85 14.56
N LEU A 208 -15.95 8.96 15.33
CA LEU A 208 -15.11 9.30 16.48
C LEU A 208 -13.83 10.01 16.02
N ASP A 209 -13.68 11.28 16.38
CA ASP A 209 -12.43 12.02 16.16
C ASP A 209 -11.44 11.74 17.29
N LEU A 210 -10.52 10.80 17.05
CA LEU A 210 -9.52 10.38 18.03
C LEU A 210 -8.52 11.50 18.35
N ASN A 211 -8.20 12.40 17.40
CA ASN A 211 -7.19 13.44 17.60
C ASN A 211 -7.66 14.51 18.59
N ARG A 212 -8.96 14.81 18.60
CA ARG A 212 -9.56 15.77 19.51
C ARG A 212 -9.81 15.17 20.89
N ASN A 213 -10.17 13.89 20.93
CA ASN A 213 -10.77 13.28 22.11
C ASN A 213 -9.82 12.38 22.91
N ILE A 214 -8.70 11.94 22.32
CA ILE A 214 -7.75 11.04 22.97
C ILE A 214 -6.35 11.65 22.94
N LYS A 215 -5.73 11.74 24.13
CA LYS A 215 -4.33 12.13 24.27
C LYS A 215 -3.55 11.02 24.95
N SER A 216 -2.66 10.36 24.22
CA SER A 216 -1.68 9.43 24.79
C SER A 216 -0.41 10.18 25.19
N SER A 217 -0.01 10.11 26.47
CA SER A 217 1.28 10.62 26.94
C SER A 217 2.19 9.47 27.33
N LYS A 218 3.36 9.35 26.71
CA LYS A 218 4.42 8.42 27.15
C LYS A 218 5.23 9.09 28.25
N ARG A 219 5.26 8.52 29.45
CA ARG A 219 6.20 8.92 30.50
C ARG A 219 7.35 7.92 30.50
N LYS A 220 8.58 8.39 30.39
CA LYS A 220 9.75 7.55 30.73
C LYS A 220 9.74 7.39 32.24
N ALA A 221 9.74 6.15 32.72
CA ALA A 221 10.01 5.91 34.13
C ALA A 221 11.48 6.23 34.36
N ASP A 222 11.78 7.17 35.25
CA ASP A 222 13.14 7.40 35.71
C ASP A 222 13.59 6.16 36.48
N LEU A 223 14.38 5.31 35.83
CA LEU A 223 14.94 4.07 36.38
C LEU A 223 15.81 4.28 37.64
N LYS A 224 16.04 5.54 38.07
CA LYS A 224 16.74 5.88 39.31
C LYS A 224 15.94 5.63 40.59
N SER A 225 14.61 5.44 40.52
CA SER A 225 13.79 5.17 41.71
C SER A 225 13.66 3.68 42.06
N LEU A 226 14.17 2.78 41.22
CA LEU A 226 14.26 1.34 41.49
C LEU A 226 15.65 1.03 42.07
N GLN A 227 15.93 1.55 43.27
CA GLN A 227 16.96 0.95 44.11
C GLN A 227 16.48 -0.45 44.49
N TRP A 228 17.09 -1.46 43.89
CA TRP A 228 17.01 -2.83 44.37
C TRP A 228 17.51 -2.84 45.81
N LYS A 229 16.60 -2.97 46.78
CA LYS A 229 16.97 -3.45 48.11
C LYS A 229 17.34 -4.92 47.91
N ALA A 230 18.64 -5.18 47.85
CA ALA A 230 19.23 -6.50 48.01
C ALA A 230 18.85 -7.09 49.37
#